data_AF-A0ABD0RN32-F1
#
_entry.id   AF-A0ABD0RN32-F1
#
_cell.length_a   1.000
_cell.length_b   1.000
_cell.length_c   1.000
_cell.angle_alpha   90.00
_cell.angle_beta   90.00
_cell.angle_gamma   90.00
#
_symmetry.space_group_name_H-M   'P 1'
#
loop_
_entity.id
_entity.type
_entity.pdbx_description
1 polymer ?
#
loop_
_entity_poly.entity_id
_entity_poly.type
_entity_poly.pdbx_seq_one_letter_code
_entity_poly.pdbx_strand_id
1 'polypeptide(L)' 'VMNAVEQDYRLPPPMDCPAVLHQLMLECWVKERNMRPRFGQIVSTLDKLLRNAASLKVLTSTHSG' A
#
# COMPACT_ATOMS: atom_id res chain seq x y z
N VAL A 1 -12.54 -6.74 -14.56
CA VAL A 1 -11.84 -5.97 -13.50
C VAL A 1 -12.51 -6.13 -12.15
N MET A 2 -13.82 -5.86 -12.02
CA MET A 2 -14.53 -6.02 -10.74
C MET A 2 -14.41 -7.44 -10.15
N ASN A 3 -14.61 -8.49 -10.97
CA ASN A 3 -14.51 -9.88 -10.52
C ASN A 3 -13.15 -10.24 -9.90
N ALA A 4 -12.04 -9.68 -10.39
CA ALA A 4 -10.71 -9.97 -9.84
C ALA A 4 -10.58 -9.36 -8.43
N VAL A 5 -11.08 -8.14 -8.24
CA VAL A 5 -11.07 -7.45 -6.93
C VAL A 5 -11.92 -8.18 -5.90
N GLU A 6 -13.05 -8.76 -6.34
CA GLU A 6 -13.93 -9.59 -5.52
C GLU A 6 -13.28 -10.91 -5.09
N GLN A 7 -12.35 -11.44 -5.88
CA GLN A 7 -11.50 -12.60 -5.59
C GLN A 7 -10.23 -12.22 -4.82
N ASP A 8 -10.25 -11.09 -4.09
CA ASP A 8 -9.15 -10.56 -3.28
C ASP A 8 -7.86 -10.23 -4.05
N TYR A 9 -7.88 -10.28 -5.38
CA TYR A 9 -6.75 -9.82 -6.18
C TYR A 9 -6.51 -8.33 -5.95
N ARG A 10 -5.24 -7.98 -5.69
CA ARG A 10 -4.75 -6.62 -5.63
C ARG A 10 -3.52 -6.50 -6.52
N LEU A 11 -3.25 -5.28 -6.98
CA LEU A 11 -2.10 -5.04 -7.83
C LEU A 11 -0.81 -5.41 -7.08
N PRO A 12 0.11 -6.12 -7.75
CA PRO A 12 1.43 -6.37 -7.19
C PRO A 12 2.17 -5.03 -7.00
N PRO A 13 3.21 -5.01 -6.16
CA PRO A 13 4.03 -3.84 -6.03
C PRO A 13 4.69 -3.49 -7.38
N PRO A 14 4.77 -2.20 -7.74
CA PRO A 14 5.62 -1.75 -8.84
C PRO A 14 7.09 -2.14 -8.64
N MET A 15 7.87 -2.13 -9.73
CA MET A 15 9.33 -2.28 -9.67
C MET A 15 9.91 -1.21 -8.73
N ASP A 16 10.85 -1.62 -7.89
CA ASP A 16 11.53 -0.76 -6.90
C ASP A 16 10.58 -0.03 -5.94
N CYS A 17 9.37 -0.55 -5.73
CA CYS A 17 8.43 0.02 -4.78
C CYS A 17 8.87 -0.24 -3.33
N PRO A 18 8.96 0.81 -2.48
CA PRO A 18 9.14 0.63 -1.06
C PRO A 18 7.99 -0.17 -0.42
N ALA A 19 8.32 -1.12 0.44
CA ALA A 19 7.36 -2.00 1.12
C ALA A 19 6.28 -1.25 1.87
N VAL A 20 6.67 -0.19 2.57
CA VAL A 20 5.77 0.69 3.30
C VAL A 20 4.78 1.44 2.40
N LEU A 21 5.14 1.73 1.15
CA LEU A 21 4.24 2.39 0.20
C LEU A 21 3.25 1.39 -0.41
N HIS A 22 3.70 0.18 -0.77
CA HIS A 22 2.79 -0.86 -1.23
C HIS A 22 1.78 -1.25 -0.15
N GLN A 23 2.22 -1.33 1.11
CA GLN A 23 1.33 -1.59 2.24
C GLN A 23 0.23 -0.52 2.36
N LEU A 24 0.59 0.77 2.22
CA LEU A 24 -0.40 1.86 2.22
C LEU A 24 -1.40 1.74 1.06
N MET A 25 -0.95 1.31 -0.13
CA MET A 25 -1.85 1.04 -1.26
C MET A 25 -2.84 -0.10 -0.95
N LEU A 26 -2.38 -1.20 -0.34
CA LEU A 26 -3.24 -2.31 0.07
C LEU A 26 -4.29 -1.87 1.10
N GLU A 27 -3.90 -1.04 2.07
CA GLU A 27 -4.82 -0.42 3.05
C GLU A 27 -5.90 0.43 2.36
N CYS A 28 -5.54 1.16 1.30
CA CYS A 28 -6.48 1.92 0.49
C CYS A 28 -7.45 1.03 -0.31
N TRP A 29 -7.05 -0.21 -0.60
CA TRP A 29 -7.83 -1.18 -1.37
C TRP A 29 -8.53 -2.25 -0.52
N VAL A 30 -8.63 -2.05 0.80
CA VAL A 30 -9.44 -2.93 1.65
C VAL A 30 -10.89 -2.96 1.16
N LYS A 31 -11.49 -4.15 1.11
CA LYS A 31 -12.87 -4.37 0.65
C LYS A 31 -13.84 -3.48 1.43
N GLU A 32 -13.79 -3.59 2.74
CA GLU A 32 -14.59 -2.81 3.68
C GLU A 32 -14.22 -1.32 3.66
N ARG A 33 -15.15 -0.49 3.18
CA ARG A 33 -14.92 0.96 2.98
C ARG A 33 -14.54 1.69 4.27
N ASN A 34 -15.16 1.30 5.38
CA ASN A 34 -14.92 1.87 6.71
C ASN A 34 -13.54 1.54 7.28
N MET A 35 -12.85 0.52 6.76
CA MET A 35 -11.50 0.13 7.15
C MET A 35 -10.40 0.85 6.35
N ARG A 36 -10.77 1.54 5.26
CA ARG A 36 -9.80 2.30 4.46
C ARG A 36 -9.33 3.55 5.22
N PRO A 37 -8.06 3.94 5.10
CA PRO A 37 -7.54 5.13 5.74
C PRO A 37 -8.23 6.39 5.18
N ARG A 38 -8.54 7.33 6.06
CA ARG A 38 -8.99 8.67 5.66
C ARG A 38 -7.80 9.47 5.13
N PHE A 39 -8.06 10.47 4.30
CA PHE A 39 -7.00 11.32 3.72
C PHE A 39 -6.03 11.90 4.77
N GLY A 40 -6.52 12.32 5.95
CA GLY A 40 -5.65 12.80 7.02
C GLY A 40 -4.65 11.74 7.53
N GLN A 41 -5.05 10.47 7.58
CA GLN A 41 -4.16 9.37 7.95
C GLN A 41 -3.14 9.11 6.85
N ILE A 42 -3.56 9.12 5.58
CA ILE A 42 -2.66 8.94 4.42
C ILE A 42 -1.56 10.01 4.43
N VAL A 43 -1.93 11.29 4.57
CA VAL A 43 -0.98 12.40 4.62
C VAL A 43 -0.03 12.25 5.81
N SER A 44 -0.53 11.92 6.99
CA SER A 44 0.31 11.70 8.17
C SER A 44 1.30 10.56 8.00
N THR A 45 0.89 9.45 7.37
CA THR A 45 1.77 8.32 7.06
C THR A 45 2.87 8.74 6.09
N LEU A 46 2.53 9.39 4.98
CA LEU A 46 3.51 9.87 3.99
C LEU A 46 4.51 10.84 4.62
N ASP A 47 4.03 11.77 5.43
CA ASP A 47 4.84 12.77 6.12
C ASP A 47 5.83 12.13 7.11
N LYS A 48 5.44 11.04 7.81
CA LYS A 48 6.35 10.24 8.64
C LYS A 48 7.42 9.52 7.80
N LEU A 49 7.03 8.96 6.65
CA LEU A 49 7.97 8.27 5.76
C LEU A 49 9.00 9.24 5.15
N LEU A 50 8.58 10.46 4.80
CA LEU A 50 9.47 11.49 4.27
C LEU A 50 10.47 11.99 5.33
N ARG A 51 10.05 12.09 6.60
CA ARG A 51 10.96 12.43 7.70
C ARG A 51 11.92 11.31 8.08
N ASN A 52 11.58 10.06 7.78
CA ASN A 52 12.45 8.91 7.99
C ASN A 52 12.68 8.13 6.69
N ALA A 53 13.50 8.71 5.81
CA ALA A 53 13.81 8.13 4.50
C ALA A 53 14.45 6.74 4.56
N ALA A 54 14.96 6.28 5.71
CA ALA A 54 15.47 4.92 5.86
C ALA A 54 14.37 3.86 5.64
N SER A 55 13.12 4.17 6.03
CA SER A 55 11.98 3.28 5.84
C SER A 55 11.59 3.08 4.37
N LEU A 56 12.01 3.99 3.48
CA LEU A 56 11.76 3.88 2.03
C LEU A 56 12.76 2.98 1.31
N LYS A 57 13.86 2.57 1.96
CA LYS A 57 14.91 1.74 1.34
C LYS A 57 14.56 0.26 1.29
N VAL A 58 13.58 -0.17 2.08
CA VAL A 58 13.11 -1.56 2.09
C VAL A 58 12.17 -1.74 0.91
N LEU A 59 12.62 -2.45 -0.11
CA LEU A 59 11.82 -2.77 -1.29
C LEU A 59 10.90 -3.96 -1.01
N THR A 60 9.73 -3.99 -1.65
CA THR A 60 8.91 -5.20 -1.68
C THR A 60 9.60 -6.27 -2.51
N SER A 61 9.92 -7.43 -1.91
CA SER A 61 10.19 -8.63 -2.70
C SER A 61 8.89 -9.07 -3.36
N THR A 62 8.93 -9.32 -4.66
CA THR A 62 7.82 -9.91 -5.42
C THR A 62 7.49 -11.28 -4.80
N HIS A 63 6.47 -11.34 -3.94
CA HIS A 63 5.81 -12.60 -3.61
C HIS A 63 4.82 -12.86 -4.73
N SER A 64 5.29 -13.54 -5.78
CA SER A 64 4.44 -14.22 -6.74
C SER A 64 3.88 -15.47 -6.06
N GLY A 65 2.61 -15.42 -5.68
CA GLY A 65 1.83 -16.51 -5.11
C GLY A 65 0.38 -16.09 -4.96
#